data_AF-A0A7C4D567-F1
#
_entry.id   AF-A0A7C4D567-F1
#
_cell.length_a   1.000
_cell.length_b   1.000
_cell.length_c   1.000
_cell.angle_alpha   90.00
_cell.angle_beta   90.00
_cell.angle_gamma   90.00
#
_symmetry.space_group_name_H-M   'P 1'
#
loop_
_entity.id
_entity.type
_entity.pdbx_description
1 polymer ?
#
loop_
_entity_poly.entity_id
_entity_poly.type
_entity_poly.pdbx_seq_one_letter_code
_entity_poly.pdbx_strand_id
1 'polypeptide(L)'
;MIGMGDIVPSGWQRVIERVLEQPIEIDFLEIGNPQSEKIKKKIELTFKESSPDEIKTTFPIRTEELAEYKPVSEKVSSPKQISHYLLGSKIIYNVNKIAWYADKVFQECCNSLGIEKPPEELLKLFRVTFSHVVRKHMLFHYKVERGSRLLPEDRYWEYRVKIYERSEAQTKGVLEEALADAYAVTYVEDEIRALQPPVSIPISKESLVAGFRKMIRAAFINDARPPGYRAAKNFLLEFDNLKDANTLESIQNLLIYSAIMKGVTNIDGIFRGLSWLYRELTFLETTDLERWPLPPAPPYPTKNFLLFVENFRSDATLFLLLLLPPTEEPFIDKEFYPKRLPVK
;
A
#
# COMPACT_ATOMS: atom_id res chain seq x y z
N MET A 1 2.26 -8.53 -43.90
CA MET A 1 1.31 -8.85 -42.83
C MET A 1 2.13 -9.33 -41.63
N ILE A 2 2.49 -8.40 -40.75
CA ILE A 2 3.17 -8.71 -39.49
C ILE A 2 2.06 -8.95 -38.48
N GLY A 3 1.97 -10.17 -37.97
CA GLY A 3 0.96 -10.53 -36.96
C GLY A 3 1.10 -9.60 -35.77
N MET A 4 -0.02 -9.02 -35.34
CA MET A 4 -0.14 -8.48 -33.99
C MET A 4 0.14 -9.65 -33.05
N GLY A 5 1.36 -9.73 -32.53
CA GLY A 5 1.65 -10.63 -31.43
C GLY A 5 0.72 -10.25 -30.30
N ASP A 6 -0.09 -11.20 -29.85
CA ASP A 6 -0.94 -11.05 -28.69
C ASP A 6 -0.11 -10.42 -27.57
N ILE A 7 -0.44 -9.18 -27.18
CA ILE A 7 0.26 -8.48 -26.11
C ILE A 7 0.00 -9.30 -24.86
N VAL A 8 0.99 -10.11 -24.46
CA VAL A 8 0.88 -10.94 -23.26
C VAL A 8 0.61 -10.00 -22.09
N PRO A 9 -0.53 -10.12 -21.40
CA PRO A 9 -0.87 -9.22 -20.30
C PRO A 9 0.21 -9.30 -19.23
N SER A 10 0.59 -8.13 -18.69
CA SER A 10 1.55 -8.07 -17.58
C SER A 10 1.04 -8.86 -16.37
N GLY A 11 1.94 -9.29 -15.49
CA GLY A 11 1.57 -10.01 -14.27
C GLY A 11 0.49 -9.28 -13.45
N TRP A 12 0.62 -7.96 -13.33
CA TRP A 12 -0.37 -7.11 -12.67
C TRP A 12 -1.72 -7.06 -13.39
N GLN A 13 -1.74 -6.98 -14.72
CA GLN A 13 -3.01 -7.01 -15.48
C GLN A 13 -3.78 -8.30 -15.20
N ARG A 14 -3.08 -9.45 -15.19
CA ARG A 14 -3.70 -10.73 -14.84
C ARG A 14 -4.24 -10.75 -13.42
N VAL A 15 -3.57 -10.10 -12.46
CA VAL A 15 -4.07 -9.99 -11.08
C VAL A 15 -5.40 -9.23 -11.05
N ILE A 16 -5.48 -8.07 -11.71
CA ILE A 16 -6.70 -7.27 -11.77
C ILE A 16 -7.84 -8.03 -12.46
N GLU A 17 -7.58 -8.65 -13.60
CA GLU A 17 -8.55 -9.51 -14.31
C GLU A 17 -9.12 -10.58 -13.36
N ARG A 18 -8.24 -11.30 -12.66
CA ARG A 18 -8.64 -12.35 -11.71
C ARG A 18 -9.42 -11.83 -10.51
N VAL A 19 -9.12 -10.64 -9.99
CA VAL A 19 -9.89 -9.99 -8.91
C VAL A 19 -11.30 -9.63 -9.40
N LEU A 20 -11.42 -9.13 -10.64
CA LEU A 20 -12.70 -8.76 -11.24
C LEU A 20 -13.57 -9.96 -11.62
N GLU A 21 -12.96 -11.12 -11.90
CA GLU A 21 -13.64 -12.41 -12.12
C GLU A 21 -14.28 -13.01 -10.86
N GLN A 22 -13.86 -12.57 -9.66
CA GLN A 22 -14.41 -13.11 -8.41
C GLN A 22 -15.88 -12.74 -8.23
N PRO A 23 -16.71 -13.63 -7.64
CA PRO A 23 -18.11 -13.33 -7.37
C PRO A 23 -18.25 -12.08 -6.48
N ILE A 24 -19.33 -11.33 -6.67
CA ILE A 24 -19.66 -10.17 -5.84
C ILE A 24 -20.47 -10.63 -4.63
N GLU A 25 -20.02 -10.26 -3.43
CA GLU A 25 -20.50 -10.79 -2.14
C GLU A 25 -21.35 -9.77 -1.36
N ILE A 26 -21.89 -8.77 -2.05
CA ILE A 26 -22.75 -7.73 -1.50
C ILE A 26 -23.93 -7.48 -2.44
N ASP A 27 -25.00 -6.85 -1.94
CA ASP A 27 -26.10 -6.44 -2.81
C ASP A 27 -25.67 -5.25 -3.68
N PHE A 28 -25.89 -5.36 -4.98
CA PHE A 28 -25.56 -4.32 -5.96
C PHE A 28 -26.67 -4.16 -7.00
N LEU A 29 -26.59 -3.06 -7.77
CA LEU A 29 -27.42 -2.88 -8.95
C LEU A 29 -26.65 -3.30 -10.20
N GLU A 30 -27.21 -4.29 -10.91
CA GLU A 30 -26.68 -4.75 -12.19
C GLU A 30 -26.64 -3.63 -13.24
N ILE A 31 -25.74 -3.80 -14.19
CA ILE A 31 -25.60 -2.89 -15.34
C ILE A 31 -26.93 -2.81 -16.09
N GLY A 32 -27.39 -1.58 -16.36
CA GLY A 32 -28.67 -1.32 -17.05
C GLY A 32 -29.89 -1.23 -16.13
N ASN A 33 -29.76 -1.42 -14.82
CA ASN A 33 -30.88 -1.22 -13.89
C ASN A 33 -31.36 0.26 -13.90
N PRO A 34 -32.66 0.56 -14.09
CA PRO A 34 -33.18 1.93 -14.13
C PRO A 34 -32.96 2.74 -12.85
N GLN A 35 -32.84 2.07 -11.69
CA GLN A 35 -32.59 2.71 -10.40
C GLN A 35 -31.14 3.22 -10.27
N SER A 36 -30.22 2.68 -11.07
CA SER A 36 -28.80 3.03 -11.02
C SER A 36 -28.59 4.53 -11.24
N GLU A 37 -29.30 5.17 -12.17
CA GLU A 37 -29.13 6.61 -12.45
C GLU A 37 -29.48 7.50 -11.26
N LYS A 38 -30.54 7.16 -10.52
CA LYS A 38 -30.93 7.90 -9.31
C LYS A 38 -29.85 7.75 -8.23
N ILE A 39 -29.34 6.54 -8.04
CA ILE A 39 -28.29 6.25 -7.05
C ILE A 39 -26.96 6.89 -7.44
N LYS A 40 -26.57 6.86 -8.71
CA LYS A 40 -25.35 7.51 -9.23
C LYS A 40 -25.33 9.02 -8.93
N LYS A 41 -26.46 9.72 -9.13
CA LYS A 41 -26.60 11.14 -8.76
C LYS A 41 -26.46 11.38 -7.25
N LYS A 42 -27.04 10.50 -6.43
CA LYS A 42 -26.86 10.56 -4.96
C LYS A 42 -25.39 10.37 -4.59
N ILE A 43 -24.69 9.43 -5.22
CA ILE A 43 -23.27 9.15 -4.99
C ILE A 43 -22.42 10.36 -5.34
N GLU A 44 -22.65 10.99 -6.49
CA GLU A 44 -21.93 12.22 -6.91
C GLU A 44 -22.00 13.32 -5.84
N LEU A 45 -23.21 13.61 -5.34
CA LEU A 45 -23.40 14.60 -4.27
C LEU A 45 -22.71 14.17 -2.98
N THR A 46 -22.91 12.92 -2.58
CA THR A 46 -22.37 12.38 -1.33
C THR A 46 -20.84 12.36 -1.32
N PHE A 47 -20.21 11.99 -2.44
CA PHE A 47 -18.74 11.96 -2.56
C PHE A 47 -18.13 13.36 -2.47
N LYS A 48 -18.82 14.38 -3.00
CA LYS A 48 -18.43 15.79 -2.89
C LYS A 48 -18.58 16.33 -1.46
N GLU A 49 -19.73 16.10 -0.84
CA GLU A 49 -20.15 16.80 0.38
C GLU A 49 -19.70 16.11 1.68
N SER A 50 -19.55 14.78 1.69
CA SER A 50 -19.20 14.03 2.91
C SER A 50 -17.87 14.44 3.51
N SER A 51 -17.80 14.54 4.83
CA SER A 51 -16.51 14.65 5.52
C SER A 51 -15.81 13.29 5.62
N PRO A 52 -14.46 13.24 5.67
CA PRO A 52 -13.73 11.98 5.85
C PRO A 52 -14.13 11.19 7.12
N ASP A 53 -14.52 11.90 8.20
CA ASP A 53 -14.86 11.31 9.50
C ASP A 53 -16.23 10.60 9.52
N GLU A 54 -17.06 10.85 8.51
CA GLU A 54 -18.34 10.17 8.33
C GLU A 54 -18.18 8.71 7.85
N ILE A 55 -17.05 8.36 7.24
CA ILE A 55 -16.80 7.02 6.73
C ILE A 55 -16.07 6.21 7.80
N LYS A 56 -16.75 5.21 8.34
CA LYS A 56 -16.17 4.29 9.32
C LYS A 56 -16.08 2.91 8.73
N THR A 57 -14.94 2.26 8.95
CA THR A 57 -14.79 0.82 8.70
C THR A 57 -14.36 0.14 9.98
N THR A 58 -14.86 -1.07 10.21
CA THR A 58 -14.58 -1.85 11.41
C THR A 58 -13.81 -3.13 11.12
N PHE A 59 -13.47 -3.40 9.86
CA PHE A 59 -12.74 -4.60 9.48
C PHE A 59 -11.27 -4.56 9.93
N PRO A 60 -10.85 -5.50 10.80
CA PRO A 60 -9.45 -5.67 11.11
C PRO A 60 -8.79 -6.39 9.94
N ILE A 61 -8.10 -5.64 9.08
CA ILE A 61 -7.40 -6.20 7.92
C ILE A 61 -5.90 -6.13 8.17
N ARG A 62 -5.19 -7.24 7.95
CA ARG A 62 -3.74 -7.26 7.77
C ARG A 62 -3.47 -7.29 6.27
N THR A 63 -2.77 -6.29 5.74
CA THR A 63 -2.52 -6.22 4.29
C THR A 63 -1.68 -7.43 3.82
N GLU A 64 -0.81 -7.96 4.68
CA GLU A 64 -0.04 -9.19 4.46
C GLU A 64 -0.89 -10.47 4.29
N GLU A 65 -2.17 -10.48 4.69
CA GLU A 65 -3.08 -11.61 4.42
C GLU A 65 -3.65 -11.59 2.99
N LEU A 66 -3.56 -10.44 2.32
CA LEU A 66 -4.10 -10.20 0.98
C LEU A 66 -3.05 -10.43 -0.11
N ALA A 67 -1.78 -10.26 0.21
CA ALA A 67 -0.67 -10.51 -0.69
C ALA A 67 0.62 -10.78 0.08
N GLU A 68 1.54 -11.50 -0.56
CA GLU A 68 2.84 -11.86 0.01
C GLU A 68 3.97 -11.37 -0.90
N TYR A 69 4.89 -10.58 -0.35
CA TYR A 69 6.18 -10.32 -0.97
C TYR A 69 7.19 -11.43 -0.65
N LYS A 70 7.74 -12.03 -1.70
CA LYS A 70 8.80 -13.05 -1.65
C LYS A 70 10.12 -12.42 -2.08
N PRO A 71 11.06 -12.20 -1.14
CA PRO A 71 12.35 -11.63 -1.45
C PRO A 71 13.20 -12.58 -2.29
N VAL A 72 14.34 -12.08 -2.78
CA VAL A 72 15.33 -12.93 -3.45
C VAL A 72 15.83 -14.00 -2.48
N SER A 73 15.73 -15.27 -2.87
CA SER A 73 16.14 -16.39 -2.01
C SER A 73 17.67 -16.53 -1.93
N GLU A 74 18.30 -15.77 -1.04
CA GLU A 74 19.65 -16.09 -0.58
C GLU A 74 19.54 -17.03 0.62
N LYS A 75 19.54 -18.34 0.37
CA LYS A 75 19.79 -19.26 1.49
C LYS A 75 21.15 -18.90 2.10
N VAL A 76 21.27 -18.95 3.42
CA VAL A 76 22.55 -18.80 4.15
C VAL A 76 23.64 -19.76 3.62
N SER A 77 23.23 -20.86 2.97
CA SER A 77 24.08 -21.86 2.33
C SER A 77 24.17 -21.78 0.80
N SER A 78 23.49 -20.84 0.14
CA SER A 78 23.60 -20.65 -1.30
C SER A 78 24.93 -19.96 -1.62
N PRO A 79 25.73 -20.48 -2.58
CA PRO A 79 26.91 -19.78 -3.03
C PRO A 79 26.48 -18.42 -3.58
N LYS A 80 27.16 -17.35 -3.13
CA LYS A 80 27.01 -15.94 -3.54
C LYS A 80 27.12 -15.68 -5.06
N GLN A 81 27.13 -16.73 -5.89
CA GLN A 81 27.48 -16.71 -7.31
C GLN A 81 26.36 -17.15 -8.25
N ILE A 82 25.24 -17.70 -7.76
CA ILE A 82 24.05 -17.80 -8.63
C ILE A 82 23.47 -16.39 -8.65
N SER A 83 23.79 -15.67 -9.72
CA SER A 83 23.62 -14.23 -9.80
C SER A 83 22.20 -13.81 -9.42
N HIS A 84 22.10 -12.70 -8.68
CA HIS A 84 20.86 -12.02 -8.30
C HIS A 84 19.91 -11.75 -9.50
N TYR A 85 20.37 -11.94 -10.74
CA TYR A 85 19.61 -11.85 -11.98
C TYR A 85 18.78 -13.11 -12.32
N LEU A 86 19.10 -14.28 -11.75
CA LEU A 86 18.39 -15.55 -12.00
C LEU A 86 17.27 -15.83 -10.99
N LEU A 87 17.37 -15.33 -9.77
CA LEU A 87 16.37 -15.47 -8.71
C LEU A 87 15.70 -14.11 -8.49
N GLY A 88 14.67 -13.79 -9.29
CA GLY A 88 13.90 -12.56 -9.09
C GLY A 88 13.07 -12.60 -7.80
N SER A 89 12.80 -11.42 -7.22
CA SER A 89 11.77 -11.28 -6.19
C SER A 89 10.37 -11.39 -6.82
N LYS A 90 9.34 -11.67 -6.01
CA LYS A 90 7.99 -11.93 -6.50
C LYS A 90 6.94 -11.41 -5.52
N ILE A 91 5.82 -10.93 -6.03
CA ILE A 91 4.61 -10.63 -5.24
C ILE A 91 3.50 -11.59 -5.66
N ILE A 92 2.87 -12.23 -4.67
CA ILE A 92 1.74 -13.14 -4.86
C ILE A 92 0.49 -12.52 -4.27
N TYR A 93 -0.55 -12.32 -5.08
CA TYR A 93 -1.79 -11.68 -4.67
C TYR A 93 -2.90 -12.70 -4.45
N ASN A 94 -3.50 -12.72 -3.27
CA ASN A 94 -4.64 -13.57 -2.96
C ASN A 94 -5.93 -12.95 -3.52
N VAL A 95 -6.29 -13.28 -4.76
CA VAL A 95 -7.31 -12.54 -5.52
C VAL A 95 -8.72 -12.69 -4.94
N ASN A 96 -9.06 -13.85 -4.37
CA ASN A 96 -10.36 -14.08 -3.74
C ASN A 96 -10.48 -13.37 -2.39
N LYS A 97 -9.40 -13.28 -1.59
CA LYS A 97 -9.41 -12.43 -0.38
C LYS A 97 -9.48 -10.95 -0.74
N ILE A 98 -8.68 -10.49 -1.71
CA ILE A 98 -8.71 -9.08 -2.17
C ILE A 98 -10.12 -8.68 -2.60
N ALA A 99 -10.77 -9.48 -3.46
CA ALA A 99 -12.13 -9.20 -3.91
C ALA A 99 -13.13 -9.17 -2.75
N TRP A 100 -13.08 -10.17 -1.86
CA TRP A 100 -13.99 -10.25 -0.72
C TRP A 100 -13.82 -9.06 0.23
N TYR A 101 -12.59 -8.73 0.62
CA TYR A 101 -12.32 -7.60 1.51
C TYR A 101 -12.67 -6.26 0.86
N ALA A 102 -12.37 -6.08 -0.43
CA ALA A 102 -12.78 -4.90 -1.17
C ALA A 102 -14.30 -4.71 -1.13
N ASP A 103 -15.09 -5.77 -1.38
CA ASP A 103 -16.55 -5.72 -1.31
C ASP A 103 -17.05 -5.33 0.08
N LYS A 104 -16.51 -5.97 1.14
CA LYS A 104 -16.93 -5.70 2.52
C LYS A 104 -16.59 -4.29 2.95
N VAL A 105 -15.37 -3.83 2.69
CA VAL A 105 -14.96 -2.45 2.95
C VAL A 105 -15.85 -1.47 2.20
N PHE A 106 -16.11 -1.72 0.92
CA PHE A 106 -16.97 -0.85 0.12
C PHE A 106 -18.39 -0.80 0.68
N GLN A 107 -18.94 -1.94 1.10
CA GLN A 107 -20.26 -2.02 1.71
C GLN A 107 -20.35 -1.21 3.01
N GLU A 108 -19.39 -1.33 3.93
CA GLU A 108 -19.37 -0.50 5.16
C GLU A 108 -19.27 0.99 4.85
N CYS A 109 -18.45 1.36 3.86
CA CYS A 109 -18.32 2.75 3.43
C CYS A 109 -19.65 3.27 2.84
N CYS A 110 -20.27 2.51 1.93
CA CYS A 110 -21.56 2.85 1.33
C CYS A 110 -22.65 2.95 2.38
N ASN A 111 -22.71 2.03 3.35
CA ASN A 111 -23.67 2.05 4.45
C ASN A 111 -23.50 3.31 5.31
N SER A 112 -22.27 3.70 5.64
CA SER A 112 -21.97 4.93 6.39
C SER A 112 -22.44 6.19 5.64
N LEU A 113 -22.39 6.15 4.31
CA LEU A 113 -22.84 7.22 3.41
C LEU A 113 -24.33 7.10 3.01
N GLY A 114 -25.07 6.13 3.56
CA GLY A 114 -26.47 5.87 3.22
C GLY A 114 -26.72 5.45 1.76
N ILE A 115 -25.70 4.92 1.07
CA ILE A 115 -25.80 4.42 -0.30
C ILE A 115 -26.25 2.96 -0.24
N GLU A 116 -27.54 2.73 -0.44
CA GLU A 116 -28.11 1.39 -0.56
C GLU A 116 -27.88 0.85 -1.98
N LYS A 117 -27.35 -0.38 -2.08
CA LYS A 117 -27.09 -1.11 -3.35
C LYS A 117 -26.30 -0.29 -4.37
N PRO A 118 -24.97 -0.16 -4.20
CA PRO A 118 -24.16 0.57 -5.16
C PRO A 118 -24.19 -0.09 -6.55
N PRO A 119 -23.98 0.68 -7.64
CA PRO A 119 -23.88 0.12 -8.99
C PRO A 119 -22.69 -0.83 -9.13
N GLU A 120 -22.87 -1.92 -9.88
CA GLU A 120 -21.84 -2.95 -10.13
C GLU A 120 -20.53 -2.35 -10.66
N GLU A 121 -20.62 -1.37 -11.57
CA GLU A 121 -19.48 -0.74 -12.22
C GLU A 121 -18.63 0.05 -11.23
N LEU A 122 -19.28 0.71 -10.26
CA LEU A 122 -18.59 1.46 -9.21
C LEU A 122 -17.90 0.50 -8.23
N LEU A 123 -18.55 -0.62 -7.89
CA LEU A 123 -17.94 -1.66 -7.06
C LEU A 123 -16.70 -2.23 -7.74
N LYS A 124 -16.76 -2.55 -9.04
CA LYS A 124 -15.61 -3.05 -9.80
C LYS A 124 -14.46 -2.04 -9.83
N LEU A 125 -14.75 -0.76 -10.04
CA LEU A 125 -13.73 0.30 -9.94
C LEU A 125 -13.11 0.40 -8.53
N PHE A 126 -13.92 0.21 -7.49
CA PHE A 126 -13.41 0.17 -6.12
C PHE A 126 -12.52 -1.05 -5.88
N ARG A 127 -12.89 -2.23 -6.38
CA ARG A 127 -12.02 -3.43 -6.33
C ARG A 127 -10.66 -3.18 -6.97
N VAL A 128 -10.63 -2.54 -8.14
CA VAL A 128 -9.37 -2.16 -8.80
C VAL A 128 -8.58 -1.22 -7.89
N THR A 129 -9.21 -0.16 -7.39
CA THR A 129 -8.57 0.82 -6.49
C THR A 129 -7.98 0.16 -5.25
N PHE A 130 -8.76 -0.68 -4.57
CA PHE A 130 -8.35 -1.43 -3.39
C PHE A 130 -7.16 -2.35 -3.70
N SER A 131 -7.19 -3.03 -4.87
CA SER A 131 -6.08 -3.86 -5.34
C SER A 131 -4.80 -3.04 -5.53
N HIS A 132 -4.89 -1.82 -6.07
CA HIS A 132 -3.73 -0.92 -6.20
C HIS A 132 -3.13 -0.52 -4.83
N VAL A 133 -3.95 -0.35 -3.78
CA VAL A 133 -3.44 -0.14 -2.41
C VAL A 133 -2.62 -1.35 -1.97
N VAL A 134 -3.17 -2.57 -2.10
CA VAL A 134 -2.47 -3.81 -1.73
C VAL A 134 -1.16 -3.94 -2.51
N ARG A 135 -1.16 -3.63 -3.81
CA ARG A 135 0.05 -3.61 -4.64
C ARG A 135 1.09 -2.62 -4.14
N LYS A 136 0.71 -1.37 -3.85
CA LYS A 136 1.65 -0.35 -3.37
C LYS A 136 2.23 -0.73 -2.01
N HIS A 137 1.44 -1.37 -1.15
CA HIS A 137 1.93 -1.95 0.11
C HIS A 137 3.01 -3.00 -0.16
N MET A 138 2.76 -3.97 -1.04
CA MET A 138 3.76 -5.00 -1.36
C MET A 138 5.01 -4.44 -2.05
N LEU A 139 4.84 -3.44 -2.92
CA LEU A 139 5.96 -2.72 -3.54
C LEU A 139 6.78 -1.93 -2.51
N PHE A 140 6.19 -1.55 -1.37
CA PHE A 140 6.95 -0.95 -0.28
C PHE A 140 7.99 -1.94 0.26
N HIS A 141 7.63 -3.19 0.57
CA HIS A 141 8.59 -4.21 1.03
C HIS A 141 9.71 -4.44 0.01
N TYR A 142 9.37 -4.48 -1.28
CA TYR A 142 10.38 -4.51 -2.34
C TYR A 142 11.33 -3.30 -2.30
N LYS A 143 10.81 -2.09 -2.05
CA LYS A 143 11.63 -0.89 -1.89
C LYS A 143 12.48 -0.94 -0.62
N VAL A 144 12.01 -1.58 0.45
CA VAL A 144 12.81 -1.81 1.65
C VAL A 144 13.98 -2.75 1.33
N GLU A 145 13.74 -3.89 0.68
CA GLU A 145 14.80 -4.80 0.24
C GLU A 145 15.79 -4.09 -0.69
N ARG A 146 15.29 -3.37 -1.72
CA ARG A 146 16.11 -2.60 -2.64
C ARG A 146 16.93 -1.52 -1.93
N GLY A 147 16.31 -0.83 -0.99
CA GLY A 147 16.94 0.23 -0.19
C GLY A 147 18.00 -0.32 0.78
N SER A 148 17.82 -1.54 1.31
CA SER A 148 18.81 -2.18 2.18
C SER A 148 20.15 -2.43 1.47
N ARG A 149 20.16 -2.53 0.14
CA ARG A 149 21.38 -2.69 -0.69
C ARG A 149 22.21 -1.41 -0.78
N LEU A 150 21.67 -0.28 -0.31
CA LEU A 150 22.41 0.97 -0.14
C LEU A 150 23.18 1.02 1.19
N LEU A 151 22.92 0.07 2.11
CA LEU A 151 23.62 -0.02 3.38
C LEU A 151 25.04 -0.59 3.17
N PRO A 152 26.00 -0.29 4.08
CA PRO A 152 27.32 -0.91 4.04
C PRO A 152 27.28 -2.45 4.07
N GLU A 153 26.26 -3.01 4.72
CA GLU A 153 25.96 -4.44 4.75
C GLU A 153 24.51 -4.66 4.31
N ASP A 154 24.30 -5.53 3.31
CA ASP A 154 22.95 -5.97 2.92
C ASP A 154 22.43 -6.98 3.95
N ARG A 155 21.52 -6.51 4.82
CA ARG A 155 21.02 -7.27 5.97
C ARG A 155 19.51 -7.53 5.93
N TYR A 156 18.85 -7.35 4.79
CA TYR A 156 17.39 -7.48 4.72
C TYR A 156 16.90 -8.87 5.15
N TRP A 157 17.61 -9.93 4.76
CA TRP A 157 17.25 -11.29 5.19
C TRP A 157 17.36 -11.46 6.72
N GLU A 158 18.42 -10.95 7.34
CA GLU A 158 18.59 -10.99 8.79
C GLU A 158 17.51 -10.18 9.51
N TYR A 159 17.15 -9.02 8.96
CA TYR A 159 16.04 -8.20 9.42
C TYR A 159 14.73 -9.01 9.37
N ARG A 160 14.43 -9.65 8.24
CA ARG A 160 13.22 -10.45 8.09
C ARG A 160 13.16 -11.60 9.09
N VAL A 161 14.21 -12.41 9.19
CA VAL A 161 14.21 -13.52 10.14
C VAL A 161 14.09 -13.03 11.59
N LYS A 162 14.80 -11.95 11.95
CA LYS A 162 14.89 -11.49 13.34
C LYS A 162 13.66 -10.68 13.78
N ILE A 163 13.08 -9.89 12.89
CA ILE A 163 12.02 -8.92 13.19
C ILE A 163 10.66 -9.43 12.71
N TYR A 164 10.59 -9.97 11.48
CA TYR A 164 9.34 -10.47 10.91
C TYR A 164 9.00 -11.90 11.35
N GLU A 165 9.94 -12.84 11.24
CA GLU A 165 9.63 -14.27 11.38
C GLU A 165 9.72 -14.78 12.83
N ARG A 166 10.49 -14.13 13.72
CA ARG A 166 10.61 -14.54 15.13
C ARG A 166 9.39 -14.22 16.00
N SER A 167 8.39 -13.50 15.50
CA SER A 167 7.32 -12.91 16.30
C SER A 167 5.92 -13.48 16.03
N GLU A 168 5.71 -14.78 16.30
CA GLU A 168 4.36 -15.26 16.64
C GLU A 168 3.89 -14.75 18.03
N ALA A 169 4.75 -14.05 18.80
CA ALA A 169 4.48 -13.67 20.19
C ALA A 169 4.59 -12.17 20.55
N GLN A 170 4.97 -11.25 19.66
CA GLN A 170 4.88 -9.82 19.96
C GLN A 170 3.63 -9.20 19.33
N THR A 171 2.70 -8.87 20.23
CA THR A 171 1.47 -8.08 20.03
C THR A 171 1.71 -6.64 19.56
N LYS A 172 2.94 -6.28 19.18
CA LYS A 172 3.36 -4.96 18.69
C LYS A 172 3.68 -5.11 17.21
N GLY A 173 2.74 -4.74 16.34
CA GLY A 173 2.94 -4.95 14.91
C GLY A 173 4.12 -4.14 14.36
N VAL A 174 4.59 -4.54 13.17
CA VAL A 174 5.90 -4.13 12.64
C VAL A 174 5.85 -2.72 12.03
N LEU A 175 6.88 -1.91 12.30
CA LEU A 175 7.04 -0.55 11.75
C LEU A 175 6.94 -0.53 10.23
N GLU A 176 7.56 -1.51 9.56
CA GLU A 176 7.53 -1.62 8.11
C GLU A 176 6.10 -1.78 7.56
N GLU A 177 5.20 -2.51 8.24
CA GLU A 177 3.79 -2.63 7.83
C GLU A 177 3.03 -1.31 7.96
N ALA A 178 3.30 -0.55 9.02
CA ALA A 178 2.70 0.77 9.23
C ALA A 178 3.11 1.76 8.13
N LEU A 179 4.40 1.72 7.77
CA LEU A 179 4.95 2.54 6.70
C LEU A 179 4.42 2.12 5.33
N ALA A 180 4.28 0.82 5.09
CA ALA A 180 3.73 0.27 3.86
C ALA A 180 2.28 0.72 3.61
N ASP A 181 1.42 0.68 4.65
CA ASP A 181 0.04 1.21 4.56
C ASP A 181 0.04 2.73 4.27
N ALA A 182 0.86 3.50 5.00
CA ALA A 182 0.94 4.94 4.82
C ALA A 182 1.43 5.32 3.41
N TYR A 183 2.46 4.62 2.93
CA TYR A 183 2.96 4.72 1.56
C TYR A 183 1.86 4.40 0.55
N ALA A 184 1.19 3.26 0.71
CA ALA A 184 0.16 2.82 -0.22
C ALA A 184 -1.00 3.82 -0.34
N VAL A 185 -1.52 4.31 0.80
CA VAL A 185 -2.61 5.28 0.84
C VAL A 185 -2.21 6.63 0.23
N THR A 186 -0.94 7.02 0.35
CA THR A 186 -0.43 8.28 -0.22
C THR A 186 -0.25 8.21 -1.75
N TYR A 187 0.29 7.09 -2.24
CA TYR A 187 0.63 6.92 -3.64
C TYR A 187 -0.50 6.34 -4.51
N VAL A 188 -1.56 5.77 -3.91
CA VAL A 188 -2.68 5.23 -4.70
C VAL A 188 -3.50 6.30 -5.42
N GLU A 189 -3.47 7.56 -4.97
CA GLU A 189 -4.26 8.63 -5.60
C GLU A 189 -3.95 8.76 -7.11
N ASP A 190 -2.68 8.58 -7.51
CA ASP A 190 -2.26 8.68 -8.90
C ASP A 190 -2.85 7.53 -9.74
N GLU A 191 -2.97 6.34 -9.15
CA GLU A 191 -3.61 5.18 -9.76
C GLU A 191 -5.12 5.43 -9.92
N ILE A 192 -5.79 5.99 -8.91
CA ILE A 192 -7.21 6.35 -8.98
C ILE A 192 -7.45 7.39 -10.08
N ARG A 193 -6.57 8.40 -10.19
CA ARG A 193 -6.62 9.41 -11.26
C ARG A 193 -6.32 8.80 -12.64
N ALA A 194 -5.60 7.70 -12.73
CA ALA A 194 -5.36 7.01 -13.99
C ALA A 194 -6.55 6.14 -14.43
N LEU A 195 -7.45 5.76 -13.52
CA LEU A 195 -8.66 5.00 -13.86
C LEU A 195 -9.52 5.76 -14.87
N GLN A 196 -9.98 5.04 -15.89
CA GLN A 196 -10.99 5.50 -16.82
C GLN A 196 -12.34 4.94 -16.37
N PRO A 197 -13.20 5.73 -15.70
CA PRO A 197 -14.51 5.25 -15.33
C PRO A 197 -15.32 4.94 -16.61
N PRO A 198 -16.11 3.85 -16.62
CA PRO A 198 -17.04 3.59 -17.70
C PRO A 198 -17.93 4.79 -17.96
N VAL A 199 -18.23 5.08 -19.24
CA VAL A 199 -19.11 6.20 -19.67
C VAL A 199 -20.48 6.13 -18.98
N SER A 200 -20.92 4.93 -18.64
CA SER A 200 -22.11 4.62 -17.87
C SER A 200 -22.11 5.14 -16.44
N ILE A 201 -20.98 5.56 -15.86
CA ILE A 201 -20.93 6.15 -14.51
C ILE A 201 -20.96 7.68 -14.63
N PRO A 202 -22.09 8.37 -14.37
CA PRO A 202 -22.22 9.82 -14.43
C PRO A 202 -21.71 10.47 -13.13
N ILE A 203 -20.65 9.90 -12.55
CA ILE A 203 -19.92 10.47 -11.41
C ILE A 203 -18.71 11.16 -12.02
N SER A 204 -18.49 12.43 -11.67
CA SER A 204 -17.31 13.15 -12.14
C SER A 204 -16.05 12.47 -11.62
N LYS A 205 -14.99 12.50 -12.43
CA LYS A 205 -13.71 11.88 -12.08
C LYS A 205 -13.18 12.41 -10.75
N GLU A 206 -13.33 13.70 -10.52
CA GLU A 206 -12.93 14.39 -9.29
C GLU A 206 -13.69 13.87 -8.08
N SER A 207 -15.01 13.66 -8.21
CA SER A 207 -15.83 13.08 -7.14
C SER A 207 -15.47 11.64 -6.87
N LEU A 208 -15.20 10.84 -7.91
CA LEU A 208 -14.73 9.47 -7.77
C LEU A 208 -13.39 9.40 -7.03
N VAL A 209 -12.43 10.24 -7.43
CA VAL A 209 -11.13 10.36 -6.74
C VAL A 209 -11.32 10.75 -5.28
N ALA A 210 -12.13 11.79 -5.01
CA ALA A 210 -12.38 12.26 -3.65
C ALA A 210 -13.06 11.19 -2.78
N GLY A 211 -14.11 10.54 -3.29
CA GLY A 211 -14.84 9.49 -2.60
C GLY A 211 -13.99 8.27 -2.31
N PHE A 212 -13.30 7.73 -3.32
CA PHE A 212 -12.42 6.57 -3.14
C PHE A 212 -11.26 6.87 -2.21
N ARG A 213 -10.65 8.06 -2.27
CA ARG A 213 -9.61 8.45 -1.32
C ARG A 213 -10.10 8.43 0.12
N LYS A 214 -11.31 8.96 0.39
CA LYS A 214 -11.92 8.92 1.72
C LYS A 214 -12.17 7.48 2.16
N MET A 215 -12.73 6.63 1.30
CA MET A 215 -12.99 5.21 1.58
C MET A 215 -11.70 4.42 1.86
N ILE A 216 -10.67 4.60 1.05
CA ILE A 216 -9.37 3.95 1.24
C ILE A 216 -8.70 4.41 2.54
N ARG A 217 -8.72 5.72 2.84
CA ARG A 217 -8.24 6.23 4.13
C ARG A 217 -9.01 5.61 5.28
N ALA A 218 -10.33 5.54 5.21
CA ALA A 218 -11.14 4.90 6.23
C ALA A 218 -10.84 3.41 6.41
N ALA A 219 -10.42 2.70 5.36
CA ALA A 219 -10.13 1.26 5.37
C ALA A 219 -8.72 0.90 5.88
N PHE A 220 -7.72 1.72 5.59
CA PHE A 220 -6.31 1.44 5.91
C PHE A 220 -5.75 2.32 7.03
N ILE A 221 -6.33 3.49 7.26
CA ILE A 221 -5.92 4.45 8.29
C ILE A 221 -7.03 4.56 9.33
N ASN A 222 -7.20 3.50 10.13
CA ASN A 222 -8.20 3.45 11.20
C ASN A 222 -7.69 2.69 12.42
N ASP A 223 -8.38 2.86 13.55
CA ASP A 223 -7.99 2.21 14.81
C ASP A 223 -8.46 0.74 14.92
N ALA A 224 -9.32 0.27 13.99
CA ALA A 224 -9.71 -1.14 13.89
C ALA A 224 -8.59 -2.02 13.28
N ARG A 225 -7.60 -1.40 12.60
CA ARG A 225 -6.40 -2.07 12.12
C ARG A 225 -5.65 -2.75 13.29
N PRO A 226 -4.88 -3.82 13.04
CA PRO A 226 -4.02 -4.43 14.07
C PRO A 226 -2.93 -3.47 14.57
N PRO A 227 -2.36 -3.67 15.77
CA PRO A 227 -1.50 -2.68 16.45
C PRO A 227 -0.39 -2.03 15.62
N GLY A 228 0.34 -2.78 14.77
CA GLY A 228 1.38 -2.21 13.91
C GLY A 228 0.82 -1.26 12.85
N TYR A 229 -0.25 -1.70 12.19
CA TYR A 229 -0.91 -0.95 11.14
C TYR A 229 -1.59 0.34 11.63
N ARG A 230 -2.05 0.40 12.88
CA ARG A 230 -2.66 1.64 13.46
C ARG A 230 -1.71 2.83 13.45
N ALA A 231 -0.41 2.58 13.45
CA ALA A 231 0.61 3.62 13.43
C ALA A 231 0.74 4.32 12.07
N ALA A 232 0.14 3.78 11.00
CA ALA A 232 0.23 4.33 9.64
C ALA A 232 -0.20 5.82 9.55
N LYS A 233 -1.20 6.23 10.35
CA LYS A 233 -1.67 7.62 10.41
C LYS A 233 -0.57 8.63 10.75
N ASN A 234 0.46 8.20 11.49
CA ASN A 234 1.56 9.05 11.91
C ASN A 234 2.62 9.26 10.82
N PHE A 235 2.56 8.49 9.72
CA PHE A 235 3.54 8.54 8.63
C PHE A 235 2.98 9.10 7.32
N LEU A 236 1.68 9.44 7.27
CA LEU A 236 1.08 9.99 6.05
C LEU A 236 1.77 11.29 5.60
N LEU A 237 1.99 12.23 6.52
CA LEU A 237 2.63 13.51 6.20
C LEU A 237 4.06 13.34 5.67
N GLU A 238 4.77 12.32 6.15
CA GLU A 238 6.12 11.99 5.68
C GLU A 238 6.12 11.60 4.19
N PHE A 239 5.18 10.74 3.79
CA PHE A 239 5.04 10.34 2.39
C PHE A 239 4.41 11.44 1.52
N ASP A 240 3.49 12.24 2.06
CA ASP A 240 2.94 13.42 1.35
C ASP A 240 4.08 14.39 1.01
N ASN A 241 4.94 14.71 1.98
CA ASN A 241 6.13 15.54 1.77
C ASN A 241 7.08 14.93 0.73
N LEU A 242 7.28 13.60 0.76
CA LEU A 242 8.14 12.92 -0.22
C LEU A 242 7.56 12.97 -1.63
N LYS A 243 6.23 12.81 -1.75
CA LYS A 243 5.51 12.85 -3.02
C LYS A 243 5.58 14.24 -3.65
N ASP A 244 5.44 15.29 -2.84
CA ASP A 244 5.51 16.69 -3.29
C ASP A 244 6.94 17.12 -3.64
N ALA A 245 7.95 16.55 -2.98
CA ALA A 245 9.36 16.79 -3.27
C ALA A 245 9.84 16.05 -4.53
N ASN A 246 9.52 16.61 -5.70
CA ASN A 246 9.78 15.98 -6.99
C ASN A 246 11.26 15.83 -7.43
N THR A 247 12.23 16.35 -6.66
CA THR A 247 13.67 16.20 -6.92
C THR A 247 14.44 15.88 -5.64
N LEU A 248 15.63 15.28 -5.79
CA LEU A 248 16.56 15.04 -4.67
C LEU A 248 16.94 16.36 -3.96
N GLU A 249 17.10 17.44 -4.72
CA GLU A 249 17.35 18.77 -4.18
C GLU A 249 16.17 19.27 -3.33
N SER A 250 14.92 19.05 -3.77
CA SER A 250 13.72 19.35 -2.98
C SER A 250 13.68 18.56 -1.68
N ILE A 251 14.06 17.27 -1.68
CA ILE A 251 14.17 16.46 -0.46
C ILE A 251 15.26 17.03 0.47
N GLN A 252 16.43 17.39 -0.07
CA GLN A 252 17.49 18.02 0.71
C GLN A 252 17.04 19.36 1.31
N ASN A 253 16.30 20.17 0.55
CA ASN A 253 15.75 21.43 1.01
C ASN A 253 14.75 21.23 2.15
N LEU A 254 13.88 20.21 2.08
CA LEU A 254 12.98 19.86 3.19
C LEU A 254 13.77 19.62 4.48
N LEU A 255 14.88 18.89 4.41
CA LEU A 255 15.75 18.65 5.57
C LEU A 255 16.37 19.93 6.14
N ILE A 256 16.85 20.81 5.25
CA ILE A 256 17.44 22.10 5.62
C ILE A 256 16.38 23.00 6.27
N TYR A 257 15.17 23.08 5.71
CA TYR A 257 14.07 23.85 6.28
C TYR A 257 13.66 23.35 7.67
N SER A 258 13.60 22.03 7.88
CA SER A 258 13.34 21.45 9.21
C SER A 258 14.44 21.79 10.22
N ALA A 259 15.70 21.78 9.80
CA ALA A 259 16.84 22.17 10.64
C ALA A 259 16.74 23.63 11.13
N ILE A 260 16.30 24.54 10.26
CA ILE A 260 16.24 25.98 10.52
C ILE A 260 15.08 26.36 11.45
N MET A 261 13.94 25.67 11.38
CA MET A 261 12.73 26.01 12.15
C MET A 261 12.73 25.59 13.64
N LYS A 262 13.85 25.02 14.14
CA LYS A 262 14.12 24.65 15.56
C LYS A 262 13.01 23.86 16.28
N GLY A 263 13.19 22.54 16.32
CA GLY A 263 12.48 21.64 17.25
C GLY A 263 12.98 20.19 17.22
N VAL A 264 14.25 19.97 17.60
CA VAL A 264 14.93 18.67 17.79
C VAL A 264 15.28 17.89 16.51
N THR A 265 16.58 17.99 16.16
CA THR A 265 17.41 17.23 15.20
C THR A 265 16.94 17.03 13.74
N ASN A 266 17.85 17.43 12.85
CA ASN A 266 17.94 17.19 11.41
C ASN A 266 17.40 15.81 10.99
N ILE A 267 16.60 15.74 9.92
CA ILE A 267 16.11 14.50 9.26
C ILE A 267 15.01 13.76 10.01
N ASP A 268 15.20 13.63 11.32
CA ASP A 268 14.37 12.90 12.27
C ASP A 268 12.92 13.41 12.37
N GLY A 269 12.69 14.69 12.11
CA GLY A 269 11.38 15.34 12.23
C GLY A 269 10.47 15.19 11.01
N ILE A 270 11.03 15.08 9.79
CA ILE A 270 10.25 14.96 8.54
C ILE A 270 10.10 13.50 8.14
N PHE A 271 11.20 12.73 8.19
CA PHE A 271 11.25 11.33 7.75
C PHE A 271 11.43 10.39 8.94
N ARG A 272 10.63 10.58 10.00
CA ARG A 272 10.77 9.90 11.28
C ARG A 272 10.63 8.39 11.15
N GLY A 273 9.63 7.95 10.39
CA GLY A 273 9.34 6.54 10.18
C GLY A 273 10.43 5.85 9.36
N LEU A 274 10.81 6.43 8.23
CA LEU A 274 11.89 5.91 7.40
C LEU A 274 13.26 5.95 8.11
N SER A 275 13.49 6.92 9.01
CA SER A 275 14.69 6.96 9.86
C SER A 275 14.75 5.77 10.83
N TRP A 276 13.63 5.49 11.51
CA TRP A 276 13.54 4.28 12.34
C TRP A 276 13.74 3.02 11.52
N LEU A 277 13.06 2.87 10.37
CA LEU A 277 13.20 1.70 9.52
C LEU A 277 14.65 1.48 9.07
N TYR A 278 15.33 2.55 8.63
CA TYR A 278 16.75 2.47 8.25
C TYR A 278 17.62 2.00 9.42
N ARG A 279 17.36 2.49 10.63
CA ARG A 279 18.04 2.05 11.85
C ARG A 279 17.76 0.59 12.17
N GLU A 280 16.52 0.13 12.08
CA GLU A 280 16.18 -1.27 12.30
C GLU A 280 16.88 -2.18 11.28
N LEU A 281 16.97 -1.79 10.01
CA LEU A 281 17.72 -2.54 9.00
C LEU A 281 19.23 -2.59 9.30
N THR A 282 19.78 -1.52 9.88
CA THR A 282 21.22 -1.42 10.18
C THR A 282 21.62 -2.25 11.41
N PHE A 283 20.85 -2.17 12.49
CA PHE A 283 21.20 -2.79 13.78
C PHE A 283 20.36 -4.01 14.14
N LEU A 284 19.29 -4.27 13.40
CA LEU A 284 18.32 -5.33 13.63
C LEU A 284 17.67 -5.26 15.02
N GLU A 285 17.32 -4.06 15.46
CA GLU A 285 16.61 -3.80 16.72
C GLU A 285 15.22 -3.25 16.43
N THR A 286 14.20 -3.78 17.10
CA THR A 286 12.82 -3.29 16.95
C THR A 286 12.61 -1.95 17.66
N THR A 287 11.76 -1.12 17.05
CA THR A 287 11.29 0.14 17.62
C THR A 287 10.00 -0.08 18.40
N ASP A 288 9.92 0.43 19.63
CA ASP A 288 8.66 0.44 20.38
C ASP A 288 7.78 1.63 19.93
N LEU A 289 6.87 1.36 18.99
CA LEU A 289 5.95 2.36 18.46
C LEU A 289 4.97 2.89 19.52
N GLU A 290 4.69 2.18 20.62
CA GLU A 290 3.79 2.72 21.67
C GLU A 290 4.41 3.91 22.40
N ARG A 291 5.74 3.88 22.57
CA ARG A 291 6.47 4.91 23.31
C ARG A 291 6.89 6.09 22.44
N TRP A 292 6.73 5.97 21.12
CA TRP A 292 7.17 6.95 20.11
C TRP A 292 8.46 7.68 20.53
N PRO A 293 9.58 6.96 20.75
CA PRO A 293 10.84 7.62 21.07
C PRO A 293 11.29 8.47 19.87
N LEU A 294 11.99 9.56 20.15
CA LEU A 294 12.70 10.30 19.09
C LEU A 294 13.60 9.31 18.35
N PRO A 295 13.63 9.33 17.01
CA PRO A 295 14.54 8.49 16.26
C PRO A 295 15.98 8.81 16.72
N PRO A 296 16.85 7.79 16.77
CA PRO A 296 18.21 8.02 17.20
C PRO A 296 18.92 8.84 16.13
N ALA A 297 19.83 9.71 16.57
CA ALA A 297 20.70 10.46 15.67
C ALA A 297 21.28 9.49 14.63
N PRO A 298 21.20 9.82 13.32
CA PRO A 298 21.45 8.87 12.26
C PRO A 298 22.87 8.28 12.43
N PRO A 299 23.01 6.96 12.69
CA PRO A 299 24.31 6.30 12.80
C PRO A 299 25.02 6.14 11.45
N TYR A 300 24.52 6.81 10.40
CA TYR A 300 24.87 6.62 9.00
C TYR A 300 25.09 7.96 8.29
N PRO A 301 25.90 8.02 7.22
CA PRO A 301 26.08 9.24 6.45
C PRO A 301 24.73 9.76 5.91
N THR A 302 24.46 11.05 6.09
CA THR A 302 23.24 11.73 5.58
C THR A 302 22.98 11.43 4.10
N LYS A 303 24.03 11.30 3.30
CA LYS A 303 23.94 10.95 1.88
C LYS A 303 23.28 9.58 1.65
N ASN A 304 23.64 8.55 2.42
CA ASN A 304 23.11 7.21 2.25
C ASN A 304 21.64 7.14 2.66
N PHE A 305 21.28 7.87 3.72
CA PHE A 305 19.89 8.02 4.12
C PHE A 305 19.05 8.74 3.07
N LEU A 306 19.56 9.83 2.50
CA LEU A 306 18.90 10.56 1.42
C LEU A 306 18.63 9.67 0.20
N LEU A 307 19.59 8.83 -0.18
CA LEU A 307 19.39 7.85 -1.25
C LEU A 307 18.34 6.80 -0.88
N PHE A 308 18.30 6.38 0.39
CA PHE A 308 17.27 5.46 0.89
C PHE A 308 15.88 6.08 0.86
N VAL A 309 15.72 7.34 1.26
CA VAL A 309 14.43 8.06 1.18
C VAL A 309 14.01 8.26 -0.27
N GLU A 310 14.93 8.70 -1.14
CA GLU A 310 14.67 8.87 -2.58
C GLU A 310 14.20 7.57 -3.25
N ASN A 311 14.69 6.41 -2.78
CA ASN A 311 14.25 5.10 -3.25
C ASN A 311 12.75 4.84 -3.05
N PHE A 312 12.09 5.49 -2.10
CA PHE A 312 10.64 5.38 -1.90
C PHE A 312 9.84 6.31 -2.81
N ARG A 313 10.42 7.43 -3.27
CA ARG A 313 9.70 8.48 -3.99
C ARG A 313 9.05 8.03 -5.30
N SER A 314 9.73 7.15 -6.05
CA SER A 314 9.26 6.68 -7.35
C SER A 314 9.60 5.20 -7.56
N ASP A 315 8.73 4.50 -8.30
CA ASP A 315 8.93 3.11 -8.69
C ASP A 315 10.05 2.99 -9.75
N ALA A 316 10.07 3.94 -10.70
CA ALA A 316 11.04 4.00 -11.80
C ALA A 316 12.20 4.96 -11.46
N THR A 317 13.27 4.42 -10.89
CA THR A 317 14.48 5.16 -10.52
C THR A 317 15.74 4.42 -10.96
N LEU A 318 16.90 5.09 -10.94
CA LEU A 318 18.20 4.44 -11.16
C LEU A 318 18.48 3.32 -10.14
N PHE A 319 17.79 3.31 -8.99
CA PHE A 319 17.89 2.25 -7.99
C PHE A 319 17.36 0.89 -8.48
N LEU A 320 16.63 0.84 -9.60
CA LEU A 320 16.27 -0.43 -10.26
C LEU A 320 17.49 -1.27 -10.65
N LEU A 321 18.67 -0.65 -10.79
CA LEU A 321 19.92 -1.35 -11.01
C LEU A 321 20.37 -2.18 -9.80
N LEU A 322 19.87 -1.90 -8.59
CA LEU A 322 20.21 -2.61 -7.36
C LEU A 322 19.38 -3.88 -7.17
N LEU A 323 18.14 -3.89 -7.67
CA LEU A 323 17.24 -5.04 -7.60
C LEU A 323 16.18 -4.92 -8.69
N LEU A 324 16.04 -5.96 -9.52
CA LEU A 324 15.02 -5.99 -10.57
C LEU A 324 13.60 -5.90 -9.97
N PRO A 325 12.63 -5.28 -10.67
CA PRO A 325 11.23 -5.30 -10.24
C PRO A 325 10.72 -6.72 -9.97
N PRO A 326 9.86 -6.90 -8.96
CA PRO A 326 9.30 -8.22 -8.68
C PRO A 326 8.40 -8.69 -9.83
N THR A 327 8.36 -10.00 -10.06
CA THR A 327 7.26 -10.57 -10.84
C THR A 327 5.98 -10.52 -10.02
N GLU A 328 4.84 -10.36 -10.68
CA GLU A 328 3.53 -10.20 -10.01
C GLU A 328 2.60 -11.31 -10.47
N GLU A 329 2.02 -12.07 -9.54
CA GLU A 329 1.20 -13.24 -9.87
C GLU A 329 -0.06 -13.36 -9.02
N PRO A 330 -1.20 -13.76 -9.62
CA PRO A 330 -2.41 -14.07 -8.88
C PRO A 330 -2.33 -15.46 -8.22
N PHE A 331 -2.94 -15.57 -7.05
CA PHE A 331 -3.15 -16.80 -6.30
C PHE A 331 -4.59 -16.89 -5.83
N ILE A 332 -5.20 -18.06 -5.95
CA ILE A 332 -6.53 -18.36 -5.44
C ILE A 332 -6.37 -19.28 -4.23
N ASP A 333 -6.74 -18.77 -3.06
CA ASP A 333 -6.73 -19.53 -1.82
C ASP A 333 -7.96 -20.43 -1.76
N LYS A 334 -7.77 -21.72 -2.04
CA LYS A 334 -8.87 -22.71 -2.08
C LYS A 334 -9.46 -22.99 -0.70
N GLU A 335 -8.75 -22.66 0.37
CA GLU A 335 -9.20 -22.87 1.74
C GLU A 335 -9.94 -21.65 2.29
N PHE A 336 -9.87 -20.51 1.59
CA PHE A 336 -10.64 -19.33 1.93
C PHE A 336 -12.10 -19.50 1.53
N TYR A 337 -12.91 -19.86 2.51
CA TYR A 337 -14.36 -19.79 2.45
C TYR A 337 -14.81 -18.55 3.24
N PRO A 338 -15.47 -17.57 2.60
CA PRO A 338 -15.95 -16.39 3.30
C PRO A 338 -17.00 -16.82 4.34
N LYS A 339 -16.59 -16.98 5.59
CA LYS A 339 -17.53 -17.15 6.70
C LYS A 339 -18.33 -15.85 6.77
N ARG A 340 -19.66 -15.95 6.73
CA ARG A 340 -20.52 -14.82 7.11
C ARG A 340 -20.01 -14.32 8.46
N LEU A 341 -19.57 -13.07 8.50
CA LEU A 341 -19.13 -12.47 9.76
C LEU A 341 -20.28 -12.59 10.75
N PRO A 342 -20.01 -13.01 11.99
CA PRO A 342 -21.05 -13.01 13.01
C PRO A 342 -21.55 -11.57 13.17
N VAL A 343 -22.83 -11.37 12.89
CA VAL A 343 -23.54 -10.15 13.24
C VAL A 343 -23.43 -10.04 14.76
N LYS A 344 -22.69 -9.06 15.26
CA LYS A 344 -22.66 -8.73 16.68
C LYS A 344 -23.80 -7.78 17.02
#